data_AF-A0A966SH60-F1
#
_entry.id   AF-A0A966SH60-F1
#
_cell.length_a   1.000
_cell.length_b   1.000
_cell.length_c   1.000
_cell.angle_alpha   90.00
_cell.angle_beta   90.00
_cell.angle_gamma   90.00
#
_symmetry.space_group_name_H-M   'P 1'
#
loop_
_entity.id
_entity.type
_entity.pdbx_description
1 polymer ?
#
loop_
_entity_poly.entity_id
_entity_poly.type
_entity_poly.pdbx_seq_one_letter_code
_entity_poly.pdbx_strand_id
1 'polypeptide(L)'
;MRWIKRILGALLGLIAFIALLLLVGAAVYRDVPASEVEAKWARPPSKFVVIDGVRLHYRDEGRGPAVVLLHANYSSLFMWEPWVAKLRDDYRVIRVDLPAHGLTGPEPNGNYTLERIQTLFERFVDERGLGRFTVVG
;
A
#
# COMPACT_ATOMS: atom_id res chain seq x y z
N MET A 1 3.26 29.70 50.80
CA MET A 1 4.41 29.41 49.91
C MET A 1 4.63 27.93 49.56
N ARG A 2 4.52 26.96 50.49
CA ARG A 2 4.77 25.52 50.19
C ARG A 2 3.77 24.90 49.18
N TRP A 3 2.51 25.32 49.21
CA TRP A 3 1.47 24.82 48.30
C TRP A 3 1.67 25.33 46.85
N ILE A 4 2.12 26.57 46.67
CA ILE A 4 2.48 27.14 45.36
C ILE A 4 3.62 26.32 44.72
N LYS A 5 4.67 25.98 45.48
CA LYS A 5 5.79 25.14 44.99
C LYS A 5 5.33 23.74 44.55
N ARG A 6 4.34 23.15 45.24
CA ARG A 6 3.75 21.86 44.87
C ARG A 6 2.95 21.93 43.58
N ILE A 7 2.14 22.98 43.41
CA ILE A 7 1.37 23.21 42.18
C ILE A 7 2.31 23.45 41.00
N LEU A 8 3.33 24.30 41.16
CA LEU A 8 4.34 24.54 40.12
C LEU A 8 5.08 23.26 39.74
N GLY A 9 5.47 22.44 40.73
CA GLY A 9 6.10 21.15 40.47
C GLY A 9 5.19 20.18 39.71
N ALA A 10 3.91 20.11 40.06
CA ALA A 10 2.92 19.28 39.36
C ALA A 10 2.68 19.76 37.92
N LEU A 11 2.58 21.08 37.70
CA LEU A 11 2.44 21.65 36.35
C LEU A 11 3.67 21.40 35.48
N LEU A 12 4.88 21.58 36.02
CA LEU A 12 6.12 21.24 35.32
C LEU A 12 6.19 19.76 34.98
N GLY A 13 5.78 18.88 35.90
CA GLY A 13 5.69 17.44 35.66
C GLY A 13 4.70 17.09 34.53
N LEU A 14 3.52 17.72 34.54
CA LEU A 14 2.52 17.54 33.47
C LEU A 14 3.02 18.04 32.12
N ILE A 15 3.67 19.21 32.07
CA ILE A 15 4.26 19.76 30.85
C ILE A 15 5.34 18.82 30.32
N ALA A 16 6.24 18.33 31.19
CA ALA A 16 7.27 17.37 30.79
C ALA A 16 6.67 16.07 30.26
N PHE A 17 5.60 15.58 30.87
CA PHE A 17 4.88 14.39 30.41
C PHE A 17 4.23 14.59 29.04
N ILE A 18 3.54 15.71 28.82
CA ILE A 18 2.95 16.05 27.52
C ILE A 18 4.05 16.21 26.46
N ALA A 19 5.13 16.91 26.77
CA ALA A 19 6.26 17.07 25.86
C ALA A 19 6.87 15.72 25.47
N LEU A 20 7.01 14.78 26.42
CA LEU A 20 7.46 13.42 26.15
C LEU A 20 6.49 12.67 25.24
N LEU A 21 5.17 12.76 25.48
CA LEU A 21 4.17 12.13 24.61
C LEU A 21 4.22 12.69 23.18
N LEU A 22 4.39 14.01 23.02
CA LEU A 22 4.53 14.62 21.71
C LEU A 22 5.81 14.18 21.00
N LEU A 23 6.94 14.09 21.72
CA LEU A 23 8.20 13.60 21.16
C LEU A 23 8.12 12.14 20.74
N VAL A 24 7.52 11.28 21.57
CA VAL A 24 7.28 9.86 21.23
C VAL A 24 6.33 9.77 20.04
N GLY A 25 5.24 10.53 20.04
CA GLY A 25 4.30 10.58 18.92
C GLY A 25 4.99 10.99 17.61
N ALA A 26 5.78 12.06 17.63
CA ALA A 26 6.53 12.50 16.46
C ALA A 26 7.57 11.48 15.98
N ALA A 27 8.16 10.71 16.90
CA ALA A 27 9.11 9.64 16.55
C ALA A 27 8.41 8.40 15.97
N VAL A 28 7.24 8.03 16.50
CA VAL A 28 6.49 6.84 16.09
C VAL A 28 5.70 7.06 14.80
N TYR A 29 5.03 8.20 14.66
CA TYR A 29 4.19 8.55 13.50
C TYR A 29 4.95 9.30 12.42
N ARG A 30 6.27 9.11 12.34
CA ARG A 30 7.08 9.70 11.28
C ARG A 30 6.85 8.92 9.99
N ASP A 31 6.36 9.60 8.96
CA ASP A 31 6.25 9.01 7.63
C ASP A 31 7.63 8.68 7.06
N VAL A 32 7.73 7.48 6.48
CA VAL A 32 8.90 7.05 5.72
C VAL A 32 8.72 7.52 4.27
N PRO A 33 9.74 8.14 3.64
CA PRO A 33 9.64 8.56 2.25
C PRO A 33 9.29 7.38 1.32
N ALA A 34 8.40 7.61 0.35
CA ALA A 34 7.98 6.58 -0.61
C ALA A 34 9.16 5.93 -1.34
N SER A 35 10.22 6.70 -1.65
CA SER A 35 11.43 6.18 -2.29
C SER A 35 12.16 5.12 -1.45
N GLU A 36 12.16 5.26 -0.13
CA GLU A 36 12.78 4.28 0.78
C GLU A 36 11.93 3.01 0.87
N VAL A 37 10.61 3.16 0.94
CA VAL A 37 9.66 2.04 0.92
C VAL A 37 9.77 1.28 -0.41
N GLU A 38 9.78 1.98 -1.54
CA GLU A 38 9.97 1.38 -2.86
C GLU A 38 11.33 0.67 -2.97
N ALA A 39 12.43 1.29 -2.51
CA ALA A 39 13.75 0.66 -2.54
C ALA A 39 13.79 -0.66 -1.75
N LYS A 40 13.05 -0.73 -0.63
CA LYS A 40 12.98 -1.93 0.21
C LYS A 40 12.09 -3.03 -0.38
N TRP A 41 10.96 -2.65 -0.97
CA TRP A 41 9.86 -3.57 -1.29
C TRP A 41 9.62 -3.81 -2.78
N ALA A 42 10.03 -2.92 -3.68
CA ALA A 42 9.91 -3.08 -5.14
C ALA A 42 10.93 -4.09 -5.72
N ARG A 43 11.13 -5.20 -5.01
CA ARG A 43 12.05 -6.27 -5.40
C ARG A 43 11.57 -6.95 -6.68
N PRO A 44 12.47 -7.44 -7.55
CA PRO A 44 12.07 -8.24 -8.70
C PRO A 44 11.11 -9.37 -8.29
N PRO A 45 10.04 -9.65 -9.08
CA PRO A 45 9.74 -9.10 -10.39
C PRO A 45 8.75 -7.91 -10.37
N SER A 46 8.80 -7.04 -9.35
CA SER A 46 7.98 -5.83 -9.29
C SER A 46 8.11 -4.96 -10.55
N LYS A 47 6.96 -4.49 -11.04
CA LYS A 47 6.80 -3.61 -12.19
C LYS A 47 5.83 -2.49 -11.85
N PHE A 48 5.88 -1.42 -12.64
CA PHE A 48 4.96 -0.30 -12.53
C PHE A 48 4.37 0.03 -13.89
N VAL A 49 3.13 0.49 -13.90
CA VAL A 49 2.45 1.02 -15.09
C VAL A 49 1.67 2.26 -14.71
N VAL A 50 1.60 3.24 -15.60
CA VAL A 50 0.80 4.46 -15.38
C VAL A 50 -0.48 4.34 -16.19
N ILE A 51 -1.62 4.31 -15.52
CA ILE A 51 -2.96 4.21 -16.13
C ILE A 51 -3.80 5.37 -15.61
N ASP A 52 -4.28 6.21 -16.53
CA ASP A 52 -5.07 7.40 -16.23
C ASP A 52 -4.46 8.26 -15.09
N GLY A 53 -3.13 8.42 -15.12
CA GLY A 53 -2.37 9.20 -14.13
C GLY A 53 -2.00 8.46 -12.84
N VAL A 54 -2.50 7.23 -12.62
CA VAL A 54 -2.18 6.42 -11.44
C VAL A 54 -1.01 5.49 -11.75
N ARG A 55 0.07 5.56 -10.97
CA ARG A 55 1.22 4.64 -11.06
C ARG A 55 0.94 3.37 -10.24
N LEU A 56 0.41 2.35 -10.91
CA LEU A 56 0.07 1.06 -10.34
C LEU A 56 1.31 0.17 -10.21
N HIS A 57 1.55 -0.37 -9.03
CA HIS A 57 2.51 -1.44 -8.79
C HIS A 57 1.86 -2.80 -9.08
N TYR A 58 2.57 -3.66 -9.81
CA TYR A 58 2.10 -5.00 -10.10
C TYR A 58 3.25 -6.00 -10.26
N ARG A 59 2.92 -7.29 -10.23
CA ARG A 59 3.80 -8.40 -10.64
C ARG A 59 3.05 -9.31 -11.60
N ASP A 60 3.79 -9.89 -12.55
CA ASP A 60 3.29 -10.74 -13.62
C ASP A 60 4.28 -11.90 -13.77
N GLU A 61 3.88 -13.07 -13.26
CA GLU A 61 4.74 -14.23 -13.03
C GLU A 61 4.10 -15.49 -13.63
N GLY A 62 4.92 -16.42 -14.11
CA GLY A 62 4.43 -17.67 -14.69
C GLY A 62 3.94 -17.53 -16.14
N ARG A 63 3.30 -18.60 -16.64
CA ARG A 63 2.76 -18.72 -18.00
C ARG A 63 1.53 -19.62 -17.97
N GLY A 64 0.65 -19.51 -18.97
CA GLY A 64 -0.58 -20.31 -19.05
C GLY A 64 -1.85 -19.45 -18.92
N PRO A 65 -3.00 -20.05 -18.53
CA PRO A 65 -4.22 -19.30 -18.28
C PRO A 65 -4.00 -18.18 -17.25
N ALA A 66 -4.56 -17.01 -17.52
CA ALA A 66 -4.34 -15.84 -16.68
C ALA A 66 -5.24 -15.85 -15.43
N VAL A 67 -4.62 -15.58 -14.28
CA VAL A 67 -5.30 -15.35 -13.00
C VAL A 67 -4.87 -14.00 -12.45
N VAL A 68 -5.82 -13.13 -12.17
CA VAL A 68 -5.60 -11.81 -11.59
C VAL A 68 -6.00 -11.83 -10.12
N LEU A 69 -5.05 -11.54 -9.23
CA LEU A 69 -5.23 -11.54 -7.78
C LEU A 69 -5.37 -10.10 -7.28
N LEU A 70 -6.53 -9.80 -6.71
CA LEU A 70 -6.85 -8.53 -6.06
C LEU A 70 -6.70 -8.67 -4.54
N HIS A 71 -6.10 -7.70 -3.89
CA HIS A 71 -5.97 -7.71 -2.43
C HIS A 71 -7.17 -7.01 -1.76
N ALA A 72 -7.41 -7.31 -0.48
CA ALA A 72 -8.40 -6.60 0.34
C ALA A 72 -7.87 -5.23 0.82
N ASN A 73 -8.75 -4.42 1.41
CA ASN A 73 -8.37 -3.16 2.07
C ASN A 73 -7.29 -3.37 3.13
N TYR A 74 -6.42 -2.37 3.30
CA TYR A 74 -5.27 -2.41 4.23
C TYR A 74 -4.25 -3.52 3.95
N SER A 75 -4.27 -4.08 2.74
CA SER A 75 -3.33 -5.09 2.28
C SER A 75 -2.54 -4.61 1.07
N SER A 76 -1.81 -5.52 0.44
CA SER A 76 -1.05 -5.32 -0.80
C SER A 76 -0.91 -6.65 -1.54
N LEU A 77 -0.41 -6.59 -2.77
CA LEU A 77 -0.11 -7.74 -3.61
C LEU A 77 0.87 -8.74 -2.95
N PHE A 78 1.59 -8.34 -1.90
CA PHE A 78 2.50 -9.21 -1.17
C PHE A 78 1.77 -10.33 -0.41
N MET A 79 0.49 -10.14 -0.04
CA MET A 79 -0.29 -11.19 0.64
C MET A 79 -0.42 -12.46 -0.20
N TRP A 80 -0.30 -12.34 -1.52
CA TRP A 80 -0.44 -13.42 -2.47
C TRP A 80 0.85 -14.22 -2.71
N GLU A 81 1.99 -13.87 -2.12
CA GLU A 81 3.26 -14.58 -2.35
C GLU A 81 3.18 -16.10 -2.14
N PRO A 82 2.55 -16.63 -1.07
CA PRO A 82 2.40 -18.08 -0.90
C PRO A 82 1.56 -18.74 -1.99
N TRP A 83 0.59 -18.03 -2.55
CA TRP A 83 -0.28 -18.52 -3.62
C TRP A 83 0.44 -18.49 -4.97
N VAL A 84 1.16 -17.40 -5.27
CA VAL A 84 1.98 -17.30 -6.48
C VAL A 84 2.98 -18.47 -6.55
N ALA A 85 3.62 -18.82 -5.43
CA ALA A 85 4.54 -19.95 -5.38
C ALA A 85 3.90 -21.31 -5.74
N LYS A 86 2.59 -21.46 -5.58
CA LYS A 86 1.84 -22.69 -5.92
C LYS A 86 1.20 -22.66 -7.29
N LEU A 87 0.97 -21.47 -7.86
CA LEU A 87 0.19 -21.30 -9.09
C LEU A 87 1.05 -20.98 -10.31
N ARG A 88 2.20 -20.33 -10.14
CA ARG A 88 2.97 -19.76 -11.26
C ARG A 88 3.52 -20.79 -12.26
N ASP A 89 3.58 -22.06 -11.88
CA ASP A 89 4.09 -23.12 -12.75
C ASP A 89 3.03 -23.54 -13.80
N ASP A 90 1.74 -23.37 -13.48
CA ASP A 90 0.60 -23.74 -14.34
C ASP A 90 -0.18 -22.54 -14.88
N TYR A 91 -0.07 -21.37 -14.23
CA TYR A 91 -0.83 -20.16 -14.52
C TYR A 91 0.07 -18.95 -14.73
N ARG A 92 -0.39 -18.00 -15.57
CA ARG A 92 0.13 -16.63 -15.58
C ARG A 92 -0.56 -15.87 -14.46
N VAL A 93 0.13 -15.66 -13.35
CA VAL A 93 -0.39 -15.02 -12.15
C VAL A 93 -0.02 -13.54 -12.15
N ILE A 94 -1.04 -12.70 -12.20
CA ILE A 94 -0.91 -11.25 -12.20
C ILE A 94 -1.50 -10.72 -10.90
N ARG A 95 -0.76 -9.86 -10.20
CA ARG A 95 -1.21 -9.25 -8.94
C ARG A 95 -0.91 -7.77 -8.99
N VAL A 96 -1.84 -6.94 -8.53
CA VAL A 96 -1.77 -5.49 -8.63
C VAL A 96 -2.16 -4.86 -7.31
N ASP A 97 -1.44 -3.80 -6.93
CA ASP A 97 -1.81 -2.94 -5.82
C ASP A 97 -2.83 -1.89 -6.30
N LEU A 98 -3.98 -1.84 -5.63
CA LEU A 98 -5.03 -0.84 -5.88
C LEU A 98 -4.56 0.56 -5.43
N PRO A 99 -5.20 1.65 -5.89
CA PRO A 99 -4.86 3.01 -5.49
C PRO A 99 -4.73 3.16 -3.96
N ALA A 100 -3.69 3.89 -3.53
CA ALA A 100 -3.33 4.11 -2.12
C ALA A 100 -2.96 2.86 -1.30
N HIS A 101 -2.63 1.74 -1.95
CA HIS A 101 -2.21 0.50 -1.29
C HIS A 101 -0.84 0.02 -1.78
N GLY A 102 -0.15 -0.74 -0.93
CA GLY A 102 1.16 -1.32 -1.24
C GLY A 102 2.15 -0.28 -1.75
N LEU A 103 2.64 -0.45 -2.99
CA LEU A 103 3.54 0.50 -3.65
C LEU A 103 2.84 1.32 -4.75
N THR A 104 1.52 1.21 -4.87
CA THR A 104 0.73 2.12 -5.70
C THR A 104 0.50 3.42 -4.95
N GLY A 105 0.84 4.53 -5.60
CA GLY A 105 0.64 5.87 -5.05
C GLY A 105 -0.85 6.25 -4.88
N PRO A 106 -1.12 7.49 -4.43
CA PRO A 106 -2.49 7.98 -4.33
C PRO A 106 -3.13 8.11 -5.73
N GLU A 107 -4.45 8.03 -5.78
CA GLU A 107 -5.19 8.49 -6.95
C GLU A 107 -5.06 10.03 -7.03
N PRO A 108 -4.57 10.60 -8.16
CA PRO A 108 -4.20 12.02 -8.24
C PRO A 108 -5.35 13.00 -7.98
N ASN A 109 -6.59 12.60 -8.27
CA ASN A 109 -7.79 13.41 -8.10
C ASN A 109 -8.53 13.10 -6.79
N GLY A 110 -7.97 12.20 -5.96
CA GLY A 110 -8.62 11.74 -4.73
C GLY A 110 -9.91 10.95 -4.97
N ASN A 111 -10.14 10.45 -6.19
CA ASN A 111 -11.35 9.70 -6.51
C ASN A 111 -11.14 8.21 -6.20
N TYR A 112 -11.68 7.77 -5.06
CA TYR A 112 -11.64 6.37 -4.60
C TYR A 112 -13.00 5.68 -4.68
N THR A 113 -13.91 6.12 -5.57
CA THR A 113 -15.17 5.40 -5.75
C THR A 113 -14.94 4.03 -6.37
N LEU A 114 -15.90 3.12 -6.18
CA LEU A 114 -15.83 1.78 -6.75
C LEU A 114 -15.75 1.82 -8.28
N GLU A 115 -16.48 2.74 -8.91
CA GLU A 115 -16.50 2.91 -10.37
C GLU A 115 -15.11 3.33 -10.89
N ARG A 116 -14.41 4.22 -10.15
CA ARG A 116 -13.05 4.63 -10.51
C ARG A 116 -12.08 3.48 -10.38
N ILE A 117 -12.15 2.72 -9.29
CA ILE A 117 -11.31 1.54 -9.08
C ILE A 117 -11.58 0.49 -10.16
N GLN A 118 -12.84 0.23 -10.49
CA GLN A 118 -13.24 -0.69 -11.56
C GLN A 118 -12.68 -0.25 -12.92
N THR A 119 -12.82 1.03 -13.27
CA THR A 119 -12.29 1.57 -14.55
C THR A 119 -10.78 1.40 -14.64
N LEU A 120 -10.06 1.69 -13.55
CA LEU A 120 -8.60 1.49 -13.49
C LEU A 120 -8.24 0.01 -13.64
N PHE A 121 -9.00 -0.89 -13.02
CA PHE A 121 -8.80 -2.32 -13.14
C PHE A 121 -9.05 -2.83 -14.55
N GLU A 122 -10.14 -2.40 -15.20
CA GLU A 122 -10.46 -2.73 -16.59
C GLU A 122 -9.34 -2.29 -17.54
N ARG A 123 -8.87 -1.05 -17.43
CA ARG A 123 -7.74 -0.56 -18.22
C ARG A 123 -6.45 -1.30 -17.93
N PHE A 124 -6.21 -1.66 -16.66
CA PHE A 124 -5.05 -2.46 -16.29
C PHE A 124 -5.05 -3.83 -16.97
N VAL A 125 -6.17 -4.55 -16.97
CA VAL A 125 -6.24 -5.87 -17.61
C VAL A 125 -6.15 -5.77 -19.13
N ASP A 126 -6.75 -4.73 -19.73
CA ASP A 126 -6.69 -4.45 -21.17
C ASP A 126 -5.26 -4.18 -21.63
N GLU A 127 -4.53 -3.31 -20.93
CA GLU A 127 -3.12 -3.02 -21.23
C GLU A 127 -2.17 -4.22 -21.01
N ARG A 128 -2.62 -5.25 -20.30
CA ARG A 128 -1.90 -6.53 -20.14
C ARG A 128 -2.29 -7.58 -21.18
N GLY A 129 -3.20 -7.22 -22.09
CA GLY A 129 -3.67 -8.07 -23.17
C GLY A 129 -4.46 -9.28 -22.68
N LEU A 130 -5.20 -9.13 -21.57
CA LEU A 130 -5.93 -10.24 -20.95
C LEU A 130 -7.31 -10.40 -21.59
N GLY A 131 -7.40 -11.15 -22.69
CA GLY A 131 -8.69 -11.45 -23.33
C GLY A 131 -9.58 -12.42 -22.55
N ARG A 132 -8.99 -13.33 -21.76
CA ARG A 132 -9.71 -14.25 -20.86
C ARG A 132 -8.86 -14.49 -19.62
N PHE A 133 -9.44 -14.26 -18.45
CA PHE A 133 -8.77 -14.44 -17.16
C PHE A 133 -9.77 -14.79 -16.05
N THR A 134 -9.25 -15.32 -14.95
CA THR A 134 -9.97 -15.52 -13.69
C THR A 134 -9.58 -14.42 -12.71
N VAL A 135 -10.54 -13.87 -11.97
CA VAL A 135 -10.27 -12.94 -10.86
C VAL A 135 -10.42 -13.68 -9.54
N VAL A 136 -9.51 -13.42 -8.61
CA VAL A 136 -9.57 -13.86 -7.22
C VAL A 136 -9.38 -12.63 -6.33
N GLY A 137 -10.24 -12.45 -5.32
CA GLY A 137 -10.20 -11.33 -4.38
C GLY A 137 -10.85 -11.69 -3.07
#